data_AF-A0A1I5Q7X4-F1
#
_entry.id   AF-A0A1I5Q7X4-F1
#
_cell.length_a   1.000
_cell.length_b   1.000
_cell.length_c   1.000
_cell.angle_alpha   90.00
_cell.angle_beta   90.00
_cell.angle_gamma   90.00
#
_symmetry.space_group_name_H-M   'P 1'
#
loop_
_entity.id
_entity.type
_entity.pdbx_description
1 polymer ?
#
loop_
_entity_poly.entity_id
_entity_poly.type
_entity_poly.pdbx_seq_one_letter_code
_entity_poly.pdbx_strand_id
1 'polypeptide(L)'
;MKKLLALLAVALLVVGCQADTDDASTSDNTEDVTVADEKQQEINTMIEDGHYFEINGALTALTDADLTKEEIDTIKAETAEKLITEVDALSESFMSGDLDVNTYSNTLTDFEIIELDGVPEKAAEARTNNSEMITSRQAFKDGEKFFEIEYYDMAKIEFEKVIDSDVHYEDAQARLEELNNM
;
A
#
# COMPACT_ATOMS: atom_id res chain seq x y z
N MET A 1 12.45 17.94 -23.47
CA MET A 1 11.31 17.43 -24.28
C MET A 1 10.20 17.07 -23.32
N LYS A 2 9.09 17.82 -23.37
CA LYS A 2 7.96 17.72 -22.45
C LYS A 2 7.09 16.52 -22.87
N LYS A 3 6.93 15.52 -22.02
CA LYS A 3 5.96 14.44 -22.23
C LYS A 3 4.64 14.86 -21.58
N LEU A 4 3.63 15.01 -22.42
CA LEU A 4 2.28 15.42 -22.09
C LEU A 4 1.54 14.26 -21.41
N LEU A 5 0.91 14.56 -20.26
CA LEU A 5 -0.14 13.75 -19.67
C LEU A 5 -1.32 13.64 -20.65
N ALA A 6 -1.80 12.42 -20.88
CA ALA A 6 -3.11 12.20 -21.48
C ALA A 6 -4.09 11.85 -20.34
N LEU A 7 -4.80 12.86 -19.85
CA LEU A 7 -6.06 12.69 -19.12
C LEU A 7 -7.07 12.06 -20.09
N LEU A 8 -7.61 10.89 -19.75
CA LEU A 8 -8.77 10.34 -20.44
C LEU A 8 -10.03 10.86 -19.74
N ALA A 9 -10.66 11.88 -20.33
CA ALA A 9 -11.98 12.34 -19.95
C ALA A 9 -13.03 11.51 -20.70
N VAL A 10 -13.84 10.72 -19.99
CA VAL A 10 -15.03 10.09 -20.58
C VAL A 10 -16.15 11.13 -20.56
N ALA A 11 -16.44 11.67 -21.74
CA ALA A 11 -17.56 12.58 -21.95
C ALA A 11 -18.89 11.80 -21.97
N LEU A 12 -19.77 12.15 -21.03
CA LEU A 12 -21.20 11.82 -21.04
C LEU A 12 -21.83 12.27 -22.37
N LEU A 13 -22.37 11.32 -23.14
CA LEU A 13 -23.28 11.62 -24.25
C LEU A 13 -24.71 11.50 -23.75
N VAL A 14 -25.29 12.63 -23.36
CA VAL A 14 -26.74 12.84 -23.40
C VAL A 14 -27.10 13.18 -24.84
N VAL A 15 -27.86 12.30 -25.50
CA VAL A 15 -28.60 12.65 -26.72
C VAL A 15 -30.04 12.24 -26.50
N GLY A 16 -30.91 13.24 -26.36
CA GLY A 16 -32.37 13.08 -26.39
C GLY A 16 -32.95 13.62 -27.71
N CYS A 17 -33.84 12.82 -28.31
CA CYS A 17 -34.94 13.11 -29.27
C CYS A 17 -35.12 11.85 -30.15
N GLN A 18 -36.29 11.25 -30.39
CA GLN A 18 -37.67 11.73 -30.44
C GLN A 18 -38.65 10.53 -30.54
N ALA A 19 -39.85 10.69 -29.97
CA ALA A 19 -41.19 10.24 -30.40
C ALA A 19 -41.47 8.77 -30.84
N ASP A 20 -42.24 8.08 -29.98
CA ASP A 20 -43.30 7.07 -30.17
C ASP A 20 -43.27 6.13 -31.39
N THR A 21 -42.97 4.85 -31.12
CA THR A 21 -43.76 3.68 -31.58
C THR A 21 -43.43 2.48 -30.70
N ASP A 22 -44.47 1.82 -30.17
CA ASP A 22 -44.40 0.55 -29.46
C ASP A 22 -43.69 -0.54 -30.27
N ASP A 23 -42.74 -1.24 -29.62
CA ASP A 23 -42.52 -2.70 -29.61
C ASP A 23 -41.02 -3.06 -29.51
N ALA A 24 -40.77 -4.12 -28.74
CA ALA A 24 -39.53 -4.90 -28.62
C ALA A 24 -38.32 -4.27 -27.88
N SER A 25 -38.19 -4.74 -26.62
CA SER A 25 -36.95 -4.91 -25.86
C SER A 25 -36.01 -3.71 -25.78
N THR A 26 -36.25 -2.84 -24.80
CA THR A 26 -35.13 -2.37 -23.99
C THR A 26 -34.44 -3.60 -23.41
N SER A 27 -33.34 -3.98 -24.04
CA SER A 27 -32.33 -4.82 -23.44
C SER A 27 -31.79 -4.07 -22.22
N ASP A 28 -32.42 -4.25 -21.06
CA ASP A 28 -31.80 -4.04 -19.77
C ASP A 28 -30.63 -5.03 -19.67
N ASN A 29 -29.48 -4.63 -20.18
CA ASN A 29 -28.19 -5.15 -19.73
C ASN A 29 -27.60 -4.14 -18.74
N THR A 30 -28.36 -3.81 -17.69
CA THR A 30 -27.75 -3.55 -16.40
C THR A 30 -27.40 -4.94 -15.86
N GLU A 31 -26.13 -5.32 -15.96
CA GLU A 31 -25.62 -6.41 -15.10
C GLU A 31 -26.02 -6.04 -13.68
N ASP A 32 -26.90 -6.85 -13.10
CA ASP A 32 -27.39 -6.65 -11.74
C ASP A 32 -26.19 -6.93 -10.84
N VAL A 33 -25.59 -5.87 -10.30
CA VAL A 33 -24.43 -5.97 -9.41
C VAL A 33 -24.90 -6.73 -8.17
N THR A 34 -24.27 -7.87 -7.87
CA THR A 34 -24.66 -8.66 -6.71
C THR A 34 -24.17 -7.99 -5.43
N VAL A 35 -24.81 -8.29 -4.29
CA VAL A 35 -24.33 -7.82 -2.97
C VAL A 35 -22.88 -8.28 -2.72
N ALA A 36 -22.50 -9.46 -3.25
CA ALA A 36 -21.13 -9.97 -3.17
C ALA A 36 -20.15 -9.10 -3.96
N ASP A 37 -20.50 -8.71 -5.19
CA ASP A 37 -19.68 -7.84 -6.03
C ASP A 37 -19.50 -6.45 -5.41
N GLU A 38 -20.57 -5.87 -4.86
CA GLU A 38 -20.50 -4.58 -4.15
C GLU A 38 -19.54 -4.65 -2.96
N LYS A 39 -19.61 -5.73 -2.18
CA LYS A 39 -18.74 -5.93 -1.01
C LYS A 39 -17.29 -6.18 -1.38
N GLN A 40 -17.05 -6.97 -2.42
CA GLN A 40 -15.70 -7.17 -2.95
C GLN A 40 -15.12 -5.86 -3.48
N GLN A 41 -15.93 -5.04 -4.18
CA GLN A 41 -15.50 -3.73 -4.69
C GLN A 41 -15.17 -2.74 -3.57
N GLU A 42 -15.97 -2.71 -2.49
CA GLU A 42 -15.71 -1.90 -1.30
C GLU A 42 -14.34 -2.24 -0.70
N ILE A 43 -14.07 -3.53 -0.47
CA ILE A 43 -12.78 -4.00 0.05
C ILE A 43 -11.65 -3.69 -0.92
N ASN A 44 -11.85 -3.91 -2.23
CA ASN A 44 -10.85 -3.61 -3.24
C ASN A 44 -10.44 -2.13 -3.27
N THR A 45 -11.41 -1.23 -3.06
CA THR A 45 -11.18 0.22 -2.98
C THR A 45 -10.37 0.55 -1.73
N MET A 46 -10.70 -0.04 -0.58
CA MET A 46 -9.92 0.14 0.65
C MET A 46 -8.46 -0.28 0.46
N ILE A 47 -8.22 -1.40 -0.25
CA ILE A 47 -6.87 -1.87 -0.56
C ILE A 47 -6.12 -0.88 -1.47
N GLU A 48 -6.77 -0.42 -2.54
CA GLU A 48 -6.17 0.51 -3.51
C GLU A 48 -5.86 1.88 -2.91
N ASP A 49 -6.67 2.33 -1.96
CA ASP A 49 -6.48 3.59 -1.22
C ASP A 49 -5.53 3.45 -0.02
N GLY A 50 -5.05 2.23 0.29
CA GLY A 50 -4.13 1.96 1.40
C GLY A 50 -4.77 2.00 2.80
N HIS A 51 -6.09 1.80 2.89
CA HIS A 51 -6.85 1.76 4.14
C HIS A 51 -6.82 0.37 4.82
N TYR A 52 -5.62 -0.21 4.98
CA TYR A 52 -5.44 -1.59 5.46
C TYR A 52 -6.00 -1.83 6.88
N PHE A 53 -5.91 -0.83 7.76
CA PHE A 53 -6.49 -0.89 9.12
C PHE A 53 -8.01 -1.14 9.13
N GLU A 54 -8.72 -0.76 8.06
CA GLU A 54 -10.19 -0.87 7.98
C GLU A 54 -10.66 -2.25 7.49
N ILE A 55 -9.75 -3.06 6.93
CA ILE A 55 -10.06 -4.33 6.28
C ILE A 55 -10.75 -5.32 7.23
N ASN A 56 -10.27 -5.48 8.47
CA ASN A 56 -10.92 -6.37 9.44
C ASN A 56 -12.37 -5.95 9.73
N GLY A 57 -12.65 -4.64 9.73
CA GLY A 57 -14.00 -4.11 9.86
C GLY A 57 -14.89 -4.50 8.66
N ALA A 58 -14.37 -4.32 7.45
CA ALA A 58 -15.07 -4.71 6.23
C ALA A 58 -15.34 -6.21 6.16
N LEU A 59 -14.36 -7.05 6.53
CA LEU A 59 -14.51 -8.51 6.60
C LEU A 59 -15.54 -8.95 7.64
N THR A 60 -15.60 -8.26 8.78
CA THR A 60 -16.64 -8.51 9.81
C THR A 60 -18.02 -8.15 9.28
N ALA A 61 -18.15 -7.04 8.55
CA ALA A 61 -19.42 -6.61 7.97
C ALA A 61 -20.00 -7.60 6.94
N LEU A 62 -19.20 -8.50 6.36
CA LEU A 62 -19.67 -9.56 5.47
C LEU A 62 -20.63 -10.52 6.17
N THR A 63 -20.48 -10.77 7.48
CA THR A 63 -21.35 -11.73 8.20
C THR A 63 -22.75 -11.19 8.44
N ASP A 64 -22.91 -9.86 8.42
CA ASP A 64 -24.18 -9.18 8.59
C ASP A 64 -24.85 -8.86 7.23
N ALA A 65 -24.15 -9.12 6.12
CA ALA A 65 -24.69 -8.98 4.77
C ALA A 65 -25.53 -10.21 4.38
N ASP A 66 -26.44 -10.03 3.41
CA ASP A 66 -27.24 -11.11 2.82
C ASP A 66 -26.38 -11.93 1.83
N LEU A 67 -25.37 -12.60 2.37
CA LEU A 67 -24.40 -13.41 1.63
C LEU A 67 -24.40 -14.85 2.12
N THR A 68 -24.19 -15.78 1.20
CA THR A 68 -23.94 -17.18 1.53
C THR A 68 -22.53 -17.35 2.08
N LYS A 69 -22.30 -18.47 2.79
CA LYS A 69 -20.97 -18.81 3.27
C LYS A 69 -19.95 -18.94 2.12
N GLU A 70 -20.36 -19.50 0.98
CA GLU A 70 -19.48 -19.67 -0.18
C GLU A 70 -19.03 -18.32 -0.75
N GLU A 71 -19.93 -17.35 -0.84
CA GLU A 71 -19.59 -15.98 -1.27
C GLU A 71 -18.63 -15.29 -0.29
N ILE A 72 -18.87 -15.42 1.02
CA ILE A 72 -17.97 -14.86 2.04
C ILE A 72 -16.58 -15.51 1.97
N ASP A 73 -16.52 -16.82 1.82
CA ASP A 73 -15.25 -17.57 1.73
C ASP A 73 -14.47 -17.17 0.45
N THR A 74 -15.16 -16.97 -0.68
CA THR A 74 -14.55 -16.45 -1.92
C THR A 74 -14.00 -15.03 -1.72
N ILE A 75 -14.80 -14.11 -1.17
CA ILE A 75 -14.35 -12.71 -0.93
C ILE A 75 -13.10 -12.70 -0.06
N LYS A 76 -13.06 -13.51 1.00
CA LYS A 76 -11.90 -13.61 1.90
C LYS A 76 -10.66 -14.14 1.19
N ALA A 77 -10.81 -15.17 0.36
CA ALA A 77 -9.70 -15.75 -0.39
C ALA A 77 -9.10 -14.77 -1.41
N GLU A 78 -9.95 -14.09 -2.18
CA GLU A 78 -9.51 -13.09 -3.17
C GLU A 78 -8.87 -11.87 -2.49
N THR A 79 -9.44 -11.43 -1.37
CA THR A 79 -8.88 -10.34 -0.56
C THR A 79 -7.50 -10.71 -0.02
N ALA A 80 -7.31 -11.94 0.46
CA ALA A 80 -6.02 -12.42 0.95
C ALA A 80 -4.95 -12.41 -0.15
N GLU A 81 -5.28 -12.93 -1.35
CA GLU A 81 -4.37 -12.92 -2.50
C GLU A 81 -3.95 -11.50 -2.92
N LYS A 82 -4.90 -10.56 -2.94
CA LYS A 82 -4.61 -9.16 -3.25
C LYS A 82 -3.71 -8.53 -2.20
N LEU A 83 -4.00 -8.70 -0.92
CA LEU A 83 -3.19 -8.14 0.18
C LEU A 83 -1.76 -8.72 0.19
N ILE A 84 -1.59 -10.02 -0.09
CA ILE A 84 -0.26 -10.63 -0.23
C ILE A 84 0.53 -9.97 -1.36
N THR A 85 -0.12 -9.68 -2.49
CA THR A 85 0.49 -8.97 -3.61
C THR A 85 0.88 -7.53 -3.23
N GLU A 86 0.05 -6.85 -2.45
CA GLU A 86 0.37 -5.51 -1.94
C GLU A 86 1.59 -5.52 -1.01
N VAL A 87 1.76 -6.54 -0.15
CA VAL A 87 2.97 -6.67 0.69
C VAL A 87 4.22 -6.81 -0.17
N ASP A 88 4.14 -7.55 -1.28
CA ASP A 88 5.26 -7.69 -2.23
C ASP A 88 5.58 -6.35 -2.91
N ALA A 89 4.58 -5.64 -3.42
CA ALA A 89 4.76 -4.33 -4.05
C ALA A 89 5.31 -3.27 -3.06
N LEU A 90 4.82 -3.29 -1.82
CA LEU A 90 5.30 -2.44 -0.73
C LEU A 90 6.79 -2.69 -0.45
N SER A 91 7.19 -3.97 -0.42
CA SER A 91 8.58 -4.39 -0.21
C SER A 91 9.50 -3.96 -1.35
N GLU A 92 9.04 -4.06 -2.61
CA GLU A 92 9.79 -3.59 -3.77
C GLU A 92 10.00 -2.07 -3.73
N SER A 93 8.94 -1.30 -3.45
CA SER A 93 8.98 0.16 -3.32
C SER A 93 9.86 0.62 -2.14
N PHE A 94 9.83 -0.13 -1.03
CA PHE A 94 10.80 0.07 0.04
C PHE A 94 12.21 -0.18 -0.49
N MET A 95 12.53 -1.33 -1.05
CA MET A 95 13.89 -1.63 -1.50
C MET A 95 14.44 -0.68 -2.58
N SER A 96 13.59 -0.10 -3.44
CA SER A 96 14.01 0.91 -4.43
C SER A 96 14.34 2.28 -3.83
N GLY A 97 13.88 2.55 -2.59
CA GLY A 97 14.03 3.85 -1.93
C GLY A 97 12.86 4.80 -2.19
N ASP A 98 11.81 4.35 -2.88
CA ASP A 98 10.61 5.16 -3.16
C ASP A 98 9.71 5.31 -1.92
N LEU A 99 9.83 4.39 -0.96
CA LEU A 99 9.08 4.39 0.29
C LEU A 99 9.99 4.57 1.52
N ASP A 100 9.59 5.48 2.42
CA ASP A 100 10.33 5.73 3.66
C ASP A 100 10.10 4.63 4.72
N VAL A 101 11.05 4.52 5.65
CA VAL A 101 11.07 3.46 6.67
C VAL A 101 9.88 3.50 7.64
N ASN A 102 9.32 4.68 7.95
CA ASN A 102 8.16 4.76 8.84
C ASN A 102 6.92 4.25 8.13
N THR A 103 6.68 4.74 6.90
CA THR A 103 5.52 4.30 6.12
C THR A 103 5.58 2.80 5.89
N TYR A 104 6.71 2.28 5.43
CA TYR A 104 6.92 0.84 5.27
C TYR A 104 6.64 0.04 6.55
N SER A 105 7.25 0.43 7.67
CA SER A 105 7.14 -0.31 8.93
C SER A 105 5.73 -0.28 9.53
N ASN A 106 5.04 0.86 9.41
CA ASN A 106 3.67 1.03 9.90
C ASN A 106 2.69 0.24 9.03
N THR A 107 2.82 0.32 7.71
CA THR A 107 1.96 -0.43 6.79
C THR A 107 2.12 -1.94 6.98
N LEU A 108 3.35 -2.44 7.20
CA LEU A 108 3.54 -3.84 7.57
C LEU A 108 2.84 -4.21 8.88
N THR A 109 2.82 -3.32 9.87
CA THR A 109 2.08 -3.55 11.12
C THR A 109 0.57 -3.61 10.88
N ASP A 110 0.04 -2.81 9.96
CA ASP A 110 -1.37 -2.92 9.56
C ASP A 110 -1.66 -4.28 8.91
N PHE A 111 -0.80 -4.78 8.04
CA PHE A 111 -0.96 -6.13 7.46
C PHE A 111 -0.85 -7.25 8.50
N GLU A 112 0.07 -7.13 9.48
CA GLU A 112 0.30 -8.12 10.54
C GLU A 112 -0.92 -8.38 11.43
N ILE A 113 -1.90 -7.46 11.45
CA ILE A 113 -3.13 -7.59 12.24
C ILE A 113 -4.35 -8.01 11.42
N ILE A 114 -4.26 -8.15 10.10
CA ILE A 114 -5.38 -8.55 9.26
C ILE A 114 -5.69 -10.03 9.48
N GLU A 115 -6.92 -10.36 9.85
CA GLU A 115 -7.37 -11.71 10.19
C GLU A 115 -7.75 -12.53 8.93
N LEU A 116 -6.84 -12.58 7.96
CA LEU A 116 -6.93 -13.41 6.75
C LEU A 116 -5.72 -14.33 6.66
N ASP A 117 -5.97 -15.60 6.37
CA ASP A 117 -4.94 -16.63 6.28
C ASP A 117 -3.80 -16.22 5.33
N GLY A 118 -2.57 -16.24 5.84
CA GLY A 118 -1.35 -15.96 5.07
C GLY A 118 -0.94 -14.49 5.00
N VAL A 119 -1.85 -13.53 5.26
CA VAL A 119 -1.51 -12.09 5.21
C VAL A 119 -0.55 -11.70 6.34
N PRO A 120 -0.81 -12.03 7.63
CA PRO A 120 0.13 -11.73 8.70
C PRO A 120 1.50 -12.39 8.53
N GLU A 121 1.52 -13.66 8.11
CA GLU A 121 2.77 -14.39 7.89
C GLU A 121 3.62 -13.75 6.78
N LYS A 122 2.98 -13.32 5.69
CA LYS A 122 3.65 -12.64 4.59
C LYS A 122 4.25 -11.30 5.01
N ALA A 123 3.53 -10.51 5.80
CA ALA A 123 4.02 -9.24 6.31
C ALA A 123 5.20 -9.43 7.28
N ALA A 124 5.12 -10.42 8.18
CA ALA A 124 6.21 -10.77 9.09
C ALA A 124 7.45 -11.28 8.33
N GLU A 125 7.26 -12.05 7.25
CA GLU A 125 8.33 -12.47 6.36
C GLU A 125 9.00 -11.26 5.69
N ALA A 126 8.22 -10.35 5.10
CA ALA A 126 8.74 -9.13 4.49
C ALA A 126 9.52 -8.26 5.49
N ARG A 127 9.03 -8.14 6.74
CA ARG A 127 9.76 -7.46 7.82
C ARG A 127 11.10 -8.11 8.11
N THR A 128 11.12 -9.45 8.18
CA THR A 128 12.32 -10.22 8.48
C THR A 128 13.35 -10.10 7.35
N ASN A 129 12.90 -10.30 6.11
CA ASN A 129 13.74 -10.25 4.91
C ASN A 129 14.37 -8.86 4.72
N ASN A 130 13.65 -7.80 5.08
CA ASN A 130 14.11 -6.41 4.91
C ASN A 130 14.68 -5.79 6.19
N SER A 131 14.89 -6.57 7.26
CA SER A 131 15.28 -6.08 8.59
C SER A 131 16.59 -5.28 8.62
N GLU A 132 17.59 -5.68 7.82
CA GLU A 132 18.86 -4.96 7.71
C GLU A 132 18.66 -3.57 7.07
N MET A 133 17.87 -3.50 5.98
CA MET A 133 17.54 -2.25 5.30
C MET A 133 16.65 -1.34 6.17
N ILE A 134 15.70 -1.89 6.91
CA ILE A 134 14.91 -1.15 7.91
C ILE A 134 15.84 -0.49 8.94
N THR A 135 16.79 -1.27 9.47
CA THR A 135 17.74 -0.77 10.47
C THR A 135 18.63 0.33 9.89
N SER A 136 19.16 0.14 8.69
CA SER A 136 19.99 1.11 7.98
C SER A 136 19.26 2.45 7.77
N ARG A 137 18.03 2.42 7.25
CA ARG A 137 17.24 3.64 7.00
C ARG A 137 16.79 4.35 8.26
N GLN A 138 16.46 3.58 9.29
CA GLN A 138 16.16 4.16 10.60
C GLN A 138 17.39 4.86 11.17
N ALA A 139 18.57 4.26 11.03
CA ALA A 139 19.83 4.85 11.46
C ALA A 139 20.17 6.12 10.66
N PHE A 140 19.98 6.13 9.33
CA PHE A 140 20.16 7.36 8.54
C PHE A 140 19.26 8.50 9.05
N LYS A 141 17.98 8.20 9.25
CA LYS A 141 17.00 9.18 9.75
C LYS A 141 17.33 9.69 11.15
N ASP A 142 17.72 8.80 12.06
CA ASP A 142 18.13 9.18 13.41
C ASP A 142 19.44 9.96 13.41
N GLY A 143 20.37 9.61 12.52
CA GLY A 143 21.61 10.35 12.26
C GLY A 143 21.35 11.79 11.85
N GLU A 144 20.50 12.02 10.85
CA GLU A 144 20.10 13.38 10.43
C GLU A 144 19.45 14.15 11.58
N LYS A 145 18.56 13.52 12.35
CA LYS A 145 17.93 14.14 13.51
C LYS A 145 18.95 14.56 14.58
N PHE A 146 19.92 13.70 14.90
CA PHE A 146 20.97 14.02 15.86
C PHE A 146 21.93 15.10 15.33
N PHE A 147 22.22 15.07 14.04
CA PHE A 147 23.02 16.08 13.36
C PHE A 147 22.38 17.46 13.46
N GLU A 148 21.08 17.57 13.16
CA GLU A 148 20.32 18.82 13.24
C GLU A 148 20.30 19.46 14.62
N ILE A 149 20.34 18.67 15.69
CA ILE A 149 20.36 19.17 17.08
C ILE A 149 21.77 19.26 17.66
N GLU A 150 22.81 19.13 16.83
CA GLU A 150 24.23 19.21 17.19
C GLU A 150 24.72 18.12 18.16
N TYR A 151 24.02 16.97 18.21
CA TYR A 151 24.42 15.79 18.98
C TYR A 151 25.36 14.92 18.14
N TYR A 152 26.51 15.49 17.76
CA TYR A 152 27.41 14.95 16.73
C TYR A 152 27.94 13.55 17.02
N ASP A 153 28.26 13.22 18.27
CA ASP A 153 28.72 11.86 18.62
C ASP A 153 27.62 10.82 18.37
N MET A 154 26.36 11.14 18.64
CA MET A 154 25.23 10.24 18.36
C MET A 154 24.94 10.19 16.86
N ALA A 155 25.03 11.32 16.16
CA ALA A 155 24.88 11.37 14.71
C ALA A 155 25.90 10.45 14.01
N LYS A 156 27.18 10.49 14.42
CA LYS A 156 28.22 9.59 13.90
C LYS A 156 27.87 8.12 14.11
N ILE A 157 27.50 7.75 15.34
CA ILE A 157 27.13 6.37 15.68
C ILE A 157 25.98 5.86 14.81
N GLU A 158 24.98 6.69 14.51
CA GLU A 158 23.87 6.28 13.66
C GLU A 158 24.26 6.22 12.18
N PHE A 159 24.97 7.22 11.65
CA PHE A 159 25.43 7.18 10.25
C PHE A 159 26.37 6.01 9.95
N GLU A 160 27.19 5.56 10.91
CA GLU A 160 28.06 4.37 10.78
C GLU A 160 27.29 3.05 10.61
N LYS A 161 26.00 3.01 10.96
CA LYS A 161 25.16 1.81 10.80
C LYS A 161 24.50 1.73 9.42
N VAL A 162 24.58 2.79 8.62
CA VAL A 162 24.01 2.81 7.27
C VAL A 162 24.85 1.90 6.37
N ILE A 163 24.22 0.89 5.79
CA ILE A 163 24.90 -0.17 5.03
C ILE A 163 25.14 0.26 3.57
N ASP A 164 26.20 -0.28 2.96
CA ASP A 164 26.62 0.03 1.58
C ASP A 164 25.52 -0.19 0.51
N SER A 165 24.58 -1.11 0.76
CA SER A 165 23.48 -1.41 -0.17
C SER A 165 22.29 -0.46 -0.03
N ASP A 166 22.27 0.42 0.97
CA ASP A 166 21.23 1.42 1.16
C ASP A 166 21.42 2.59 0.19
N VAL A 167 20.31 3.12 -0.34
CA VAL A 167 20.30 4.31 -1.21
C VAL A 167 20.84 5.54 -0.49
N HIS A 168 20.79 5.57 0.84
CA HIS A 168 21.31 6.67 1.67
C HIS A 168 22.78 6.54 2.09
N TYR A 169 23.47 5.48 1.64
CA TYR A 169 24.84 5.22 2.08
C TYR A 169 25.81 6.38 1.79
N GLU A 170 25.85 6.86 0.54
CA GLU A 170 26.77 7.92 0.12
C GLU A 170 26.50 9.23 0.88
N ASP A 171 25.23 9.54 1.15
CA ASP A 171 24.83 10.69 1.95
C ASP A 171 25.31 10.54 3.40
N ALA A 172 25.16 9.35 4.00
CA ALA A 172 25.66 9.06 5.34
C ALA A 172 27.19 9.20 5.42
N GLN A 173 27.94 8.73 4.41
CA GLN A 173 29.39 8.87 4.36
C GLN A 173 29.81 10.34 4.24
N ALA A 174 29.10 11.14 3.44
CA ALA A 174 29.36 12.57 3.33
C ALA A 174 29.15 13.30 4.67
N ARG A 175 28.10 12.95 5.42
CA ARG A 175 27.86 13.46 6.78
C ARG A 175 28.95 13.07 7.76
N LEU A 176 29.42 11.81 7.71
CA LEU A 176 30.51 11.34 8.54
C LEU A 176 31.81 12.10 8.27
N GLU A 177 32.13 12.37 6.99
CA GLU A 177 33.29 13.18 6.62
C GLU A 177 33.17 14.62 7.14
N GLU A 178 32.01 15.26 6.97
CA GLU A 178 31.73 16.59 7.52
C GLU A 178 32.01 16.62 9.03
N LEU A 179 31.39 15.70 9.77
CA LEU A 179 31.51 15.60 11.23
C LEU A 179 32.92 15.27 11.74
N ASN A 180 33.75 14.64 10.91
CA ASN A 180 35.14 14.32 11.27
C ASN A 180 36.12 15.47 11.00
N ASN A 181 35.70 16.45 10.19
CA ASN A 181 36.50 17.63 9.83
C ASN A 181 36.07 18.91 10.57
N MET A 182 35.07 18.82 11.45
CA MET A 182 34.64 19.89 12.38
C MET A 182 35.54 19.94 13.62
#